data_AF-A0A7Y2X644-F1
#
_entry.id   AF-A0A7Y2X644-F1
#
_cell.length_a   1.000
_cell.length_b   1.000
_cell.length_c   1.000
_cell.angle_alpha   90.00
_cell.angle_beta   90.00
_cell.angle_gamma   90.00
#
_symmetry.space_group_name_H-M   'P 1'
#
loop_
_entity.id
_entity.type
_entity.pdbx_description
1 polymer ?
#
loop_
_entity_poly.entity_id
_entity_poly.type
_entity_poly.pdbx_seq_one_letter_code
_entity_poly.pdbx_strand_id
1 'polypeptide(L)'
;MKTSTQSSRGLLIFGLFWTAFSSLFLVIGLKLAYDAVHRSAWDEVDCTVSHLEIKADRNASPPFQPAVSYSYRWQGATHTGNRVWASKKGEDDYEDLGELIAQHQHGKLTRCHVNPDDPSESVLITGTGDIWGGLAFALFGAGFVAIGIGLIIVSRKQKNKERSALSSKKKNGDAPKAILIPFFSVFAIVGLGVFAGVIVPQWMKYTDAKSWKATPAKVIWSRVESHSSDDGTTYSVDIFYQYQFQGKPYKSNTTGLMSGSSSGRAGKQKKVDQHPAGKSITCYVNPDRPWQAIIDRDLGWWVLFALFPLPFIAVGVGGLWHTLRKRSHARKKSDDYLNDLRSRPSSHQHSASGSDDFHHSAQKDFSPGSGRVKWFIGSIAIGIFWNGITSVFVWQAIKSWQSNNPEWFLILFITPFVLIGIGLIGNIIYRLLALFNPAPRINLTPGNITLGQPAKLKWNVGAGSHRMNHFAIYLVGEEEAQYRRGTNTVTDTRLFYQHALIDTQDPRKSISGSATIDLPTQSGKIMPSWKSSHNRIKWSLHVKGDIAIWPDVSDRYEVTVLAAHITH
;
A
#
# COMPACT_ATOMS: atom_id res chain seq x y z
N MET A 1 -26.67 -3.85 -18.28
CA MET A 1 -27.27 -3.04 -17.18
C MET A 1 -27.39 -3.76 -15.82
N LYS A 2 -27.51 -5.10 -15.75
CA LYS A 2 -27.56 -5.84 -14.45
C LYS A 2 -26.24 -5.90 -13.67
N THR A 3 -25.08 -5.75 -14.33
CA THR A 3 -23.74 -5.93 -13.74
C THR A 3 -23.25 -4.75 -12.87
N SER A 4 -23.71 -3.50 -13.11
CA SER A 4 -23.22 -2.33 -12.34
C SER A 4 -23.83 -2.23 -10.94
N THR A 5 -25.12 -2.55 -10.79
CA THR A 5 -25.84 -2.50 -9.51
C THR A 5 -25.30 -3.50 -8.48
N GLN A 6 -24.85 -4.67 -8.93
CA GLN A 6 -24.26 -5.68 -8.06
C GLN A 6 -22.86 -5.26 -7.57
N SER A 7 -22.09 -4.59 -8.43
CA SER A 7 -20.77 -4.04 -8.09
C SER A 7 -20.84 -2.94 -7.02
N SER A 8 -21.80 -2.01 -7.13
CA SER A 8 -21.97 -0.92 -6.15
C SER A 8 -22.34 -1.43 -4.74
N ARG A 9 -23.25 -2.42 -4.65
CA ARG A 9 -23.63 -3.06 -3.38
C ARG A 9 -22.44 -3.79 -2.73
N GLY A 10 -21.67 -4.54 -3.50
CA GLY A 10 -20.47 -5.21 -3.00
C GLY A 10 -19.43 -4.23 -2.45
N LEU A 11 -19.19 -3.13 -3.15
CA LEU A 11 -18.23 -2.09 -2.73
C LEU A 11 -18.66 -1.37 -1.44
N LEU A 12 -19.97 -1.22 -1.23
CA LEU A 12 -20.52 -0.61 -0.02
C LEU A 12 -20.37 -1.53 1.20
N ILE A 13 -20.70 -2.82 1.06
CA ILE A 13 -20.55 -3.81 2.13
C ILE A 13 -19.06 -3.95 2.51
N PHE A 14 -18.19 -4.07 1.51
CA PHE A 14 -16.75 -4.12 1.73
C PHE A 14 -16.23 -2.85 2.41
N GLY A 15 -16.66 -1.66 1.97
CA GLY A 15 -16.27 -0.40 2.59
C GLY A 15 -16.71 -0.29 4.06
N LEU A 16 -17.91 -0.74 4.41
CA LEU A 16 -18.39 -0.77 5.80
C LEU A 16 -17.56 -1.73 6.66
N PHE A 17 -17.38 -2.97 6.22
CA PHE A 17 -16.56 -3.95 6.92
C PHE A 17 -15.12 -3.45 7.13
N TRP A 18 -14.51 -2.92 6.07
CA TRP A 18 -13.15 -2.38 6.12
C TRP A 18 -13.03 -1.22 7.11
N THR A 19 -13.99 -0.29 7.12
CA THR A 19 -14.00 0.84 8.06
C THR A 19 -14.11 0.38 9.51
N ALA A 20 -15.01 -0.56 9.79
CA ALA A 20 -15.19 -1.10 11.14
C ALA A 20 -13.91 -1.80 11.62
N PHE A 21 -13.34 -2.68 10.79
CA PHE A 21 -12.10 -3.39 11.08
C PHE A 21 -10.92 -2.43 11.34
N SER A 22 -10.75 -1.41 10.50
CA SER A 22 -9.63 -0.45 10.63
C SER A 22 -9.77 0.54 11.79
N SER A 23 -10.99 0.77 12.27
CA SER A 23 -11.25 1.65 13.43
C SER A 23 -10.66 1.09 14.72
N LEU A 24 -10.54 -0.24 14.85
CA LEU A 24 -9.90 -0.88 16.00
C LEU A 24 -8.45 -0.43 16.17
N PHE A 25 -7.68 -0.40 15.08
CA PHE A 25 -6.27 0.01 15.08
C PHE A 25 -6.11 1.50 15.45
N LEU A 26 -7.04 2.34 14.98
CA LEU A 26 -7.06 3.76 15.34
C LEU A 26 -7.26 3.94 16.85
N VAL A 27 -8.23 3.24 17.44
CA VAL A 27 -8.52 3.32 18.88
C VAL A 27 -7.34 2.83 19.71
N ILE A 28 -6.75 1.69 19.35
CA ILE A 28 -5.57 1.15 20.04
C ILE A 28 -4.41 2.15 19.98
N GLY A 29 -4.11 2.70 18.80
CA GLY A 29 -3.05 3.69 18.63
C GLY A 29 -3.27 4.97 19.42
N LEU A 30 -4.49 5.50 19.43
CA LEU A 30 -4.85 6.68 20.20
C LEU A 30 -4.73 6.46 21.72
N LYS A 31 -5.13 5.28 22.21
CA LYS A 31 -4.96 4.91 23.62
C LYS A 31 -3.48 4.90 24.01
N LEU A 32 -2.64 4.23 23.21
CA LEU A 32 -1.19 4.18 23.44
C LEU A 32 -0.54 5.57 23.43
N ALA A 33 -0.96 6.44 22.51
CA ALA A 33 -0.47 7.82 22.44
C ALA A 33 -0.93 8.66 23.64
N TYR A 34 -2.19 8.54 24.05
CA TYR A 34 -2.75 9.26 25.20
C TYR A 34 -2.00 8.92 26.50
N ASP A 35 -1.82 7.62 26.77
CA ASP A 35 -1.11 7.15 27.96
C ASP A 35 0.32 7.68 28.02
N ALA A 36 0.96 7.86 26.85
CA ALA A 36 2.33 8.32 26.74
C ALA A 36 2.49 9.86 26.88
N VAL A 37 1.52 10.65 26.42
CA VAL A 37 1.50 12.12 26.61
C VAL A 37 1.32 12.49 28.08
N HIS A 38 0.50 11.76 28.84
CA HIS A 38 0.28 12.05 30.25
C HIS A 38 1.55 11.89 31.11
N ARG A 39 2.55 11.15 30.61
CA ARG A 39 3.81 10.85 31.32
C ARG A 39 4.95 11.84 31.04
N SER A 40 4.83 12.71 30.03
CA SER A 40 5.89 13.69 29.70
C SER A 40 5.91 14.93 30.59
N ALA A 41 5.03 14.99 31.60
CA ALA A 41 4.88 16.13 32.51
C ALA A 41 5.79 16.05 33.75
N TRP A 42 6.63 15.02 33.87
CA TRP A 42 7.49 14.81 35.04
C TRP A 42 8.87 15.46 34.83
N ASP A 43 9.31 16.22 35.84
CA ASP A 43 10.53 17.02 35.77
C ASP A 43 11.78 16.14 35.97
N GLU A 44 12.82 16.39 35.17
CA GLU A 44 14.08 15.65 35.22
C GLU A 44 15.06 16.29 36.22
N VAL A 45 15.54 15.49 37.18
CA VAL A 45 16.50 15.93 38.20
C VAL A 45 17.64 14.94 38.39
N ASP A 46 18.78 15.45 38.87
CA ASP A 46 19.93 14.61 39.20
C ASP A 46 19.62 13.68 40.38
N CYS A 47 20.02 12.42 40.24
CA CYS A 47 19.83 11.39 41.24
C CYS A 47 21.05 10.48 41.37
N THR A 48 21.22 9.89 42.55
CA THR A 48 22.27 8.92 42.83
C THR A 48 21.64 7.57 43.14
N VAL A 49 21.87 6.60 42.25
CA VAL A 49 21.45 5.20 42.45
C VAL A 49 22.41 4.51 43.41
N SER A 50 21.89 4.07 44.56
CA SER A 50 22.67 3.38 45.59
C SER A 50 22.61 1.87 45.47
N HIS A 51 21.52 1.33 44.93
CA HIS A 51 21.32 -0.11 44.78
C HIS A 51 20.46 -0.40 43.54
N LEU A 52 20.86 -1.39 42.75
CA LEU A 52 20.09 -1.90 41.61
C LEU A 52 20.36 -3.40 41.43
N GLU A 53 19.33 -4.22 41.55
CA GLU A 53 19.36 -5.65 41.29
C GLU A 53 18.12 -6.12 40.53
N ILE A 54 18.18 -7.30 39.90
CA ILE A 54 17.02 -7.94 39.27
C ILE A 54 16.57 -9.10 40.12
N LYS A 55 15.34 -9.02 40.64
CA LYS A 55 14.65 -10.12 41.30
C LYS A 55 13.92 -10.95 40.26
N ALA A 56 14.30 -12.21 40.17
CA ALA A 56 13.74 -13.17 39.22
C ALA A 56 12.82 -14.14 39.98
N ASP A 57 11.52 -14.06 39.75
CA ASP A 57 10.50 -14.89 40.40
C ASP A 57 9.67 -15.64 39.35
N ARG A 58 9.74 -16.98 39.40
CA ARG A 58 9.03 -17.88 38.49
C ARG A 58 7.51 -17.79 38.64
N ASN A 59 6.96 -17.25 39.72
CA ASN A 59 5.52 -17.17 39.93
C ASN A 59 4.96 -15.75 39.76
N ALA A 60 5.84 -14.76 39.59
CA ALA A 60 5.42 -13.38 39.35
C ALA A 60 5.09 -13.13 37.86
N SER A 61 4.24 -12.14 37.63
CA SER A 61 3.96 -11.59 36.30
C SER A 61 4.03 -10.06 36.39
N PRO A 62 5.02 -9.41 35.76
CA PRO A 62 6.16 -10.00 35.05
C PRO A 62 7.15 -10.74 35.98
N PRO A 63 7.90 -11.75 35.47
CA PRO A 63 8.81 -12.59 36.27
C PRO A 63 10.12 -11.89 36.69
N PHE A 64 10.55 -10.84 35.97
CA PHE A 64 11.78 -10.11 36.30
C PHE A 64 11.47 -8.70 36.78
N GLN A 65 11.76 -8.42 38.04
CA GLN A 65 11.43 -7.13 38.68
C GLN A 65 12.72 -6.46 39.15
N PRO A 66 13.00 -5.21 38.74
CA PRO A 66 14.13 -4.48 39.26
C PRO A 66 13.83 -4.02 40.69
N ALA A 67 14.74 -4.32 41.61
CA ALA A 67 14.77 -3.69 42.92
C ALA A 67 15.82 -2.58 42.89
N VAL A 68 15.36 -1.34 43.02
CA VAL A 68 16.21 -0.16 42.91
C VAL A 68 16.04 0.75 44.12
N SER A 69 17.09 1.48 44.47
CA SER A 69 17.05 2.54 45.46
C SER A 69 17.95 3.68 45.01
N TYR A 70 17.43 4.89 45.06
CA TYR A 70 18.15 6.10 44.69
C TYR A 70 17.71 7.29 45.53
N SER A 71 18.53 8.33 45.54
CA SER A 71 18.24 9.60 46.21
C SER A 71 18.35 10.76 45.24
N TYR A 72 17.54 11.79 45.46
CA TYR A 72 17.50 13.00 44.62
C TYR A 72 17.14 14.21 45.48
N ARG A 73 17.39 15.40 44.95
CA ARG A 73 16.99 16.66 45.59
C ARG A 73 15.87 17.32 44.80
N TRP A 74 14.82 17.72 45.51
CA TRP A 74 13.69 18.45 44.97
C TRP A 74 13.40 19.67 45.85
N GLN A 75 13.40 20.87 45.27
CA GLN A 75 13.12 22.13 45.98
C GLN A 75 13.88 22.30 47.32
N GLY A 76 15.13 21.82 47.38
CA GLY A 76 15.98 21.91 48.57
C GLY A 76 15.82 20.79 49.60
N ALA A 77 14.82 19.91 49.45
CA ALA A 77 14.65 18.72 50.27
C ALA A 77 15.26 17.47 49.59
N THR A 78 15.79 16.54 50.40
CA THR A 78 16.29 15.26 49.90
C THR A 78 15.18 14.23 49.97
N HIS A 79 14.93 13.55 48.85
CA HIS A 79 13.95 12.49 48.71
C HIS A 79 14.63 11.19 48.27
N THR A 80 13.94 10.08 48.50
CA THR A 80 14.37 8.75 48.04
C THR A 80 13.32 8.19 47.10
N GLY A 81 13.77 7.37 46.15
CA GLY A 81 12.92 6.69 45.19
C GLY A 81 13.33 5.23 45.05
N ASN A 82 12.36 4.40 44.69
CA ASN A 82 12.52 2.95 44.62
C ASN A 82 11.87 2.32 43.38
N ARG A 83 11.56 3.13 42.37
CA ARG A 83 10.87 2.68 41.16
C ARG A 83 11.73 2.96 39.93
N VAL A 84 11.81 1.98 39.04
CA VAL A 84 12.40 2.22 37.71
C VAL A 84 11.38 2.91 36.80
N TRP A 85 10.09 2.52 36.88
CA TRP A 85 9.01 3.02 36.03
C TRP A 85 7.73 3.33 36.83
N ALA A 86 6.87 4.16 36.23
CA ALA A 86 5.61 4.59 36.84
C ALA A 86 4.51 3.53 36.72
N SER A 87 4.36 2.90 35.56
CA SER A 87 3.20 2.03 35.27
C SER A 87 3.50 0.53 35.33
N LYS A 88 4.78 0.13 35.33
CA LYS A 88 5.18 -1.28 35.32
C LYS A 88 6.07 -1.65 36.49
N LYS A 89 5.94 -2.89 36.94
CA LYS A 89 6.68 -3.46 38.08
C LYS A 89 7.91 -4.26 37.66
N GLY A 90 8.05 -4.59 36.37
CA GLY A 90 9.12 -5.43 35.84
C GLY A 90 8.99 -5.63 34.32
N GLU A 91 9.71 -6.63 33.81
CA GLU A 91 9.77 -7.02 32.38
C GLU A 91 9.63 -8.54 32.23
N ASP A 92 9.10 -8.97 31.08
CA ASP A 92 9.04 -10.38 30.70
C ASP A 92 10.39 -10.90 30.15
N ASP A 93 11.21 -10.01 29.57
CA ASP A 93 12.53 -10.34 29.05
C ASP A 93 13.64 -9.82 29.98
N TYR A 94 14.52 -10.73 30.43
CA TYR A 94 15.64 -10.40 31.33
C TYR A 94 16.64 -9.45 30.67
N GLU A 95 16.80 -9.54 29.35
CA GLU A 95 17.74 -8.73 28.56
C GLU A 95 17.48 -7.23 28.69
N ASP A 96 16.20 -6.82 28.78
CA ASP A 96 15.76 -5.42 28.92
C ASP A 96 16.22 -4.80 30.25
N LEU A 97 16.28 -5.60 31.30
CA LEU A 97 16.85 -5.21 32.60
C LEU A 97 18.38 -5.33 32.64
N GLY A 98 18.96 -6.20 31.81
CA GLY A 98 20.41 -6.35 31.67
C GLY A 98 21.08 -5.06 31.19
N GLU A 99 20.44 -4.34 30.27
CA GLU A 99 20.91 -3.02 29.83
C GLU A 99 20.87 -1.99 30.96
N LEU A 100 19.82 -2.00 31.79
CA LEU A 100 19.71 -1.10 32.96
C LEU A 100 20.87 -1.32 33.95
N ILE A 101 21.19 -2.58 34.26
CA ILE A 101 22.35 -2.91 35.11
C ILE A 101 23.65 -2.46 34.46
N ALA A 102 23.83 -2.70 33.16
CA ALA A 102 25.03 -2.27 32.46
C ALA A 102 25.17 -0.73 32.48
N GLN A 103 24.09 0.03 32.31
CA GLN A 103 24.12 1.48 32.40
C GLN A 103 24.49 1.97 33.81
N HIS A 104 23.96 1.34 34.85
CA HIS A 104 24.34 1.65 36.23
C HIS A 104 25.83 1.40 36.50
N GLN A 105 26.36 0.25 36.08
CA GLN A 105 27.77 -0.11 36.26
C GLN A 105 28.73 0.84 35.54
N HIS A 106 28.29 1.48 34.46
CA HIS A 106 29.05 2.50 33.74
C HIS A 106 28.73 3.94 34.19
N GLY A 107 28.01 4.12 35.30
CA GLY A 107 27.70 5.44 35.86
C GLY A 107 26.78 6.30 34.99
N LYS A 108 25.96 5.70 34.12
CA LYS A 108 25.07 6.42 33.19
C LYS A 108 23.70 6.75 33.76
N LEU A 109 23.29 6.10 34.86
CA LEU A 109 22.03 6.38 35.55
C LEU A 109 22.20 7.53 36.55
N THR A 110 22.26 8.75 36.03
CA THR A 110 22.48 9.97 36.85
C THR A 110 21.25 10.85 36.97
N ARG A 111 20.18 10.58 36.23
CA ARG A 111 18.96 11.39 36.22
C ARG A 111 17.74 10.54 36.55
N CYS A 112 16.78 11.14 37.26
CA CYS A 112 15.47 10.57 37.53
C CYS A 112 14.39 11.60 37.22
N HIS A 113 13.15 11.15 37.13
CA HIS A 113 12.00 12.00 36.88
C HIS A 113 11.12 12.03 38.12
N VAL A 114 10.74 13.23 38.53
CA VAL A 114 9.94 13.50 39.73
C VAL A 114 8.59 14.04 39.31
N ASN A 115 7.54 13.53 39.95
CA ASN A 115 6.20 14.05 39.77
C ASN A 115 6.11 15.43 40.46
N PRO A 116 5.83 16.53 39.74
CA PRO A 116 5.79 17.87 40.33
C PRO A 116 4.65 18.05 41.34
N ASP A 117 3.55 17.30 41.17
CA ASP A 117 2.37 17.35 42.04
C ASP A 117 2.54 16.51 43.31
N ASP A 118 3.39 15.47 43.25
CA ASP A 118 3.78 14.64 44.39
C ASP A 118 5.27 14.27 44.32
N PRO A 119 6.16 15.07 44.93
CA PRO A 119 7.60 14.83 44.90
C PRO A 119 8.07 13.56 45.61
N SER A 120 7.19 12.84 46.30
CA SER A 120 7.52 11.52 46.84
C SER A 120 7.46 10.43 45.75
N GLU A 121 6.76 10.70 44.65
CA GLU A 121 6.71 9.85 43.47
C GLU A 121 7.81 10.23 42.48
N SER A 122 8.73 9.29 42.24
CA SER A 122 9.76 9.44 41.21
C SER A 122 10.06 8.11 40.53
N VAL A 123 10.70 8.19 39.37
CA VAL A 123 11.11 7.04 38.56
C VAL A 123 12.47 7.30 37.90
N LEU A 124 13.29 6.26 37.72
CA LEU A 124 14.56 6.40 36.99
C LEU A 124 14.39 6.57 35.49
N ILE A 125 13.38 5.91 34.92
CA ILE A 125 13.13 5.91 33.49
C ILE A 125 11.66 6.24 33.27
N THR A 126 11.38 7.39 32.66
CA THR A 126 10.11 7.58 31.97
C THR A 126 10.16 6.66 30.76
N GLY A 127 9.40 5.57 30.76
CA GLY A 127 9.35 4.65 29.63
C GLY A 127 9.11 5.45 28.35
N THR A 128 10.13 5.57 27.50
CA THR A 128 10.06 6.33 26.24
C THR A 128 9.23 5.61 25.19
N GLY A 129 8.83 4.36 25.43
CA GLY A 129 7.96 3.60 24.55
C GLY A 129 6.49 4.02 24.71
N ASP A 130 5.82 4.62 23.74
CA ASP A 130 6.24 5.01 22.40
C ASP A 130 5.15 5.97 21.90
N ILE A 131 5.21 7.28 22.26
CA ILE A 131 4.25 8.27 21.71
C ILE A 131 4.25 8.12 20.19
N TRP A 132 5.44 7.94 19.60
CA TRP A 132 5.63 7.74 18.18
C TRP A 132 5.06 6.43 17.67
N GLY A 133 5.23 5.32 18.39
CA GLY A 133 4.59 4.04 18.09
C GLY A 133 3.06 4.11 18.12
N GLY A 134 2.48 4.68 19.18
CA GLY A 134 1.05 4.91 19.31
C GLY A 134 0.49 5.84 18.22
N LEU A 135 1.17 6.96 17.96
CA LEU A 135 0.82 7.88 16.88
C LEU A 135 0.95 7.23 15.50
N ALA A 136 1.99 6.43 15.25
CA ALA A 136 2.17 5.71 14.00
C ALA A 136 1.04 4.69 13.79
N PHE A 137 0.66 3.96 14.84
CA PHE A 137 -0.45 3.01 14.82
C PHE A 137 -1.80 3.72 14.61
N ALA A 138 -2.00 4.87 15.25
CA ALA A 138 -3.18 5.71 15.06
C ALA A 138 -3.26 6.27 13.63
N LEU A 139 -2.16 6.80 13.09
CA LEU A 139 -2.09 7.29 11.71
C LEU A 139 -2.33 6.16 10.69
N PHE A 140 -1.82 4.96 10.96
CA PHE A 140 -2.10 3.76 10.18
C PHE A 140 -3.60 3.43 10.17
N GLY A 141 -4.22 3.34 11.35
CA GLY A 141 -5.66 3.11 11.47
C GLY A 141 -6.51 4.19 10.80
N ALA A 142 -6.18 5.46 11.04
CA ALA A 142 -6.86 6.62 10.43
C ALA A 142 -6.77 6.58 8.90
N GLY A 143 -5.59 6.24 8.37
CA GLY A 143 -5.37 6.04 6.94
C GLY A 143 -6.34 5.02 6.37
N PHE A 144 -6.44 3.84 6.97
CA PHE A 144 -7.32 2.77 6.50
C PHE A 144 -8.81 3.10 6.65
N VAL A 145 -9.20 3.76 7.73
CA VAL A 145 -10.57 4.26 7.93
C VAL A 145 -10.95 5.23 6.81
N ALA A 146 -10.06 6.15 6.44
CA ALA A 146 -10.29 7.09 5.35
C ALA A 146 -10.53 6.37 4.00
N ILE A 147 -9.88 5.23 3.76
CA ILE A 147 -10.10 4.39 2.57
C ILE A 147 -11.50 3.80 2.60
N GLY A 148 -11.90 3.19 3.72
CA GLY A 148 -13.23 2.61 3.88
C GLY A 148 -14.33 3.64 3.65
N ILE A 149 -14.19 4.83 4.25
CA ILE A 149 -15.09 5.97 4.03
C ILE A 149 -15.07 6.41 2.56
N GLY A 150 -13.89 6.49 1.94
CA GLY A 150 -13.74 6.80 0.53
C GLY A 150 -14.50 5.84 -0.38
N LEU A 151 -14.40 4.53 -0.13
CA LEU A 151 -15.13 3.48 -0.86
C LEU A 151 -16.65 3.64 -0.70
N ILE A 152 -17.13 3.92 0.52
CA ILE A 152 -18.55 4.19 0.78
C ILE A 152 -19.03 5.41 0.00
N ILE A 153 -18.28 6.52 0.01
CA ILE A 153 -18.61 7.75 -0.73
C ILE A 153 -18.65 7.47 -2.24
N VAL A 154 -17.67 6.76 -2.78
CA VAL A 154 -17.61 6.41 -4.21
C VAL A 154 -18.79 5.53 -4.61
N SER A 155 -19.14 4.52 -3.80
CA SER A 155 -20.30 3.66 -4.06
C SER A 155 -21.61 4.45 -4.06
N ARG A 156 -21.80 5.36 -3.08
CA ARG A 156 -22.97 6.25 -3.02
C ARG A 156 -23.04 7.21 -4.21
N LYS A 157 -21.90 7.76 -4.65
CA LYS A 157 -21.82 8.62 -5.84
C LYS A 157 -22.12 7.87 -7.13
N GLN A 158 -21.65 6.62 -7.28
CA GLN A 158 -22.00 5.78 -8.44
C GLN A 158 -23.50 5.52 -8.51
N LYS A 159 -24.13 5.17 -7.38
CA LYS A 159 -25.59 4.99 -7.27
C LYS A 159 -26.38 6.27 -7.60
N ASN A 160 -25.89 7.44 -7.18
CA ASN A 160 -26.53 8.73 -7.50
C ASN A 160 -26.32 9.15 -8.96
N LYS A 161 -25.18 8.79 -9.57
CA LYS A 161 -24.90 9.07 -10.99
C LYS A 161 -25.79 8.24 -11.92
N GLU A 162 -26.12 7.01 -11.54
CA GLU A 162 -27.12 6.18 -12.24
C GLU A 162 -28.54 6.79 -12.13
N ARG A 163 -28.88 7.42 -11.00
CA ARG A 163 -30.18 8.12 -10.81
C ARG A 163 -30.28 9.46 -11.55
N SER A 164 -29.16 10.09 -11.90
CA SER A 164 -29.11 11.45 -12.47
C SER A 164 -28.73 11.49 -13.95
N ALA A 165 -28.72 10.34 -14.64
CA ALA A 165 -28.29 10.19 -16.03
C ALA A 165 -29.20 10.85 -17.10
N LEU A 166 -30.09 11.77 -16.73
CA LEU A 166 -30.90 12.59 -17.67
C LEU A 166 -30.47 14.06 -17.75
N SER A 167 -29.40 14.50 -17.08
CA SER A 167 -28.90 15.87 -17.24
C SER A 167 -27.38 15.94 -17.31
N SER A 168 -26.88 16.31 -18.49
CA SER A 168 -25.46 16.43 -18.82
C SER A 168 -24.86 17.72 -18.24
N LYS A 169 -24.29 17.63 -17.04
CA LYS A 169 -23.22 18.55 -16.63
C LYS A 169 -22.16 17.83 -15.82
N LYS A 170 -21.16 17.31 -16.55
CA LYS A 170 -19.98 16.66 -15.98
C LYS A 170 -19.10 17.72 -15.31
N LYS A 171 -19.37 18.03 -14.03
CA LYS A 171 -18.42 18.77 -13.17
C LYS A 171 -17.28 17.82 -12.77
N ASN A 172 -16.12 17.96 -13.40
CA ASN A 172 -14.84 17.39 -12.95
C ASN A 172 -13.87 18.57 -12.74
N GLY A 173 -13.09 18.73 -11.67
CA GLY A 173 -12.84 17.87 -10.52
C GLY A 173 -11.33 17.77 -10.29
N ASP A 174 -10.73 18.71 -9.56
CA ASP A 174 -9.38 18.58 -8.99
C ASP A 174 -9.34 17.55 -7.83
N ALA A 175 -10.51 17.13 -7.36
CA ALA A 175 -10.71 16.22 -6.24
C ALA A 175 -10.06 14.82 -6.35
N PRO A 176 -9.93 14.13 -7.51
CA PRO A 176 -9.35 12.79 -7.52
C PRO A 176 -7.83 12.80 -7.33
N LYS A 177 -7.12 13.84 -7.79
CA LYS A 177 -5.64 13.88 -7.74
C LYS A 177 -5.12 14.36 -6.39
N ALA A 178 -5.83 15.30 -5.76
CA ALA A 178 -5.50 15.78 -4.42
C ALA A 178 -5.68 14.70 -3.32
N ILE A 179 -6.52 13.69 -3.58
CA ILE A 179 -6.76 12.57 -2.64
C ILE A 179 -5.75 11.43 -2.85
N LEU A 180 -5.25 11.21 -4.08
CA LEU A 180 -4.34 10.08 -4.38
C LEU A 180 -2.94 10.24 -3.79
N ILE A 181 -2.39 11.46 -3.79
CA ILE A 181 -1.07 11.72 -3.20
C ILE A 181 -1.05 11.41 -1.70
N PRO A 182 -1.91 12.02 -0.85
CA PRO A 182 -1.92 11.69 0.58
C PRO A 182 -2.27 10.23 0.82
N PHE A 183 -3.15 9.63 0.00
CA PHE A 183 -3.42 8.19 0.05
C PHE A 183 -2.14 7.36 -0.11
N PHE A 184 -1.41 7.51 -1.21
CA PHE A 184 -0.19 6.72 -1.45
C PHE A 184 0.94 7.07 -0.47
N SER A 185 1.01 8.32 0.01
CA SER A 185 1.96 8.74 1.05
C SER A 185 1.76 7.99 2.35
N VAL A 186 0.52 7.79 2.82
CA VAL A 186 0.26 7.02 4.04
C VAL A 186 0.76 5.57 3.90
N PHE A 187 0.44 4.91 2.79
CA PHE A 187 0.92 3.54 2.53
C PHE A 187 2.44 3.46 2.48
N ALA A 188 3.11 4.44 1.85
CA ALA A 188 4.56 4.49 1.76
C ALA A 188 5.21 4.70 3.13
N ILE A 189 4.74 5.69 3.89
CA ILE A 189 5.30 6.03 5.22
C ILE A 189 5.13 4.85 6.17
N VAL A 190 3.95 4.23 6.21
CA VAL A 190 3.69 3.07 7.06
C VAL A 190 4.55 1.90 6.61
N GLY A 191 4.51 1.53 5.33
CA GLY A 191 5.24 0.38 4.82
C GLY A 191 6.75 0.49 5.07
N LEU A 192 7.33 1.67 4.78
CA LEU A 192 8.73 1.96 5.03
C LEU A 192 9.04 2.07 6.52
N GLY A 193 8.15 2.67 7.32
CA GLY A 193 8.31 2.81 8.76
C GLY A 193 8.32 1.47 9.48
N VAL A 194 7.39 0.57 9.16
CA VAL A 194 7.39 -0.81 9.70
C VAL A 194 8.61 -1.57 9.23
N PHE A 195 8.98 -1.44 7.95
CA PHE A 195 10.19 -2.10 7.44
C PHE A 195 11.46 -1.61 8.16
N ALA A 196 11.65 -0.31 8.29
CA ALA A 196 12.82 0.29 8.92
C ALA A 196 12.83 0.16 10.45
N GLY A 197 11.67 0.20 11.11
CA GLY A 197 11.56 0.16 12.57
C GLY A 197 11.45 -1.25 13.15
N VAL A 198 10.92 -2.21 12.39
CA VAL A 198 10.72 -3.58 12.88
C VAL A 198 11.62 -4.57 12.14
N ILE A 199 11.64 -4.55 10.81
CA ILE A 199 12.37 -5.57 10.03
C ILE A 199 13.88 -5.31 10.05
N VAL A 200 14.32 -4.07 9.82
CA VAL A 200 15.76 -3.74 9.77
C VAL A 200 16.50 -4.05 11.08
N PRO A 201 16.02 -3.64 12.28
CA PRO A 201 16.73 -3.94 13.53
C PRO A 201 16.83 -5.45 13.80
N GLN A 202 15.81 -6.21 13.41
CA GLN A 202 15.79 -7.67 13.57
C GLN A 202 16.71 -8.36 12.57
N TRP A 203 16.79 -7.82 11.35
CA TRP A 203 17.76 -8.28 10.36
C TRP A 203 19.19 -8.01 10.81
N MET A 204 19.46 -6.85 11.41
CA MET A 204 20.74 -6.53 12.04
C MET A 204 21.04 -7.49 13.19
N LYS A 205 20.09 -7.72 14.11
CA LYS A 205 20.25 -8.70 15.20
C LYS A 205 20.56 -10.09 14.66
N TYR A 206 19.93 -10.51 13.57
CA TYR A 206 20.23 -11.79 12.90
C TYR A 206 21.65 -11.83 12.34
N THR A 207 22.10 -10.77 11.65
CA THR A 207 23.46 -10.73 11.11
C THR A 207 24.50 -10.72 12.22
N ASP A 208 24.25 -9.98 13.29
CA ASP A 208 25.16 -9.87 14.44
C ASP A 208 25.19 -11.20 15.22
N ALA A 209 24.03 -11.83 15.40
CA ALA A 209 23.93 -13.13 16.04
C ALA A 209 24.78 -14.20 15.33
N LYS A 210 25.14 -14.02 14.05
CA LYS A 210 26.05 -14.94 13.36
C LYS A 210 27.47 -14.96 13.94
N SER A 211 27.95 -13.88 14.55
CA SER A 211 29.28 -13.81 15.17
C SER A 211 29.27 -14.15 16.67
N TRP A 212 28.10 -14.35 17.27
CA TRP A 212 27.95 -14.61 18.70
C TRP A 212 28.62 -15.93 19.10
N LYS A 213 29.23 -15.94 20.30
CA LYS A 213 30.07 -17.05 20.76
C LYS A 213 29.21 -18.13 21.43
N ALA A 214 29.37 -19.37 20.96
CA ALA A 214 28.75 -20.54 21.58
C ALA A 214 29.31 -20.75 22.99
N THR A 215 28.44 -20.77 23.99
CA THR A 215 28.79 -20.78 25.41
C THR A 215 27.88 -21.78 26.14
N PRO A 216 28.43 -22.69 26.97
CA PRO A 216 27.62 -23.56 27.81
C PRO A 216 26.78 -22.75 28.79
N ALA A 217 25.49 -23.07 28.86
CA ALA A 217 24.52 -22.49 29.77
C ALA A 217 23.77 -23.57 30.54
N LYS A 218 23.23 -23.22 31.69
CA LYS A 218 22.41 -24.10 32.53
C LYS A 218 21.03 -23.51 32.69
N VAL A 219 20.00 -24.29 32.37
CA VAL A 219 18.60 -23.89 32.54
C VAL A 219 18.27 -23.78 34.04
N ILE A 220 17.72 -22.65 34.46
CA ILE A 220 17.23 -22.39 35.81
C ILE A 220 15.76 -22.86 35.90
N TRP A 221 14.92 -22.37 34.99
CA TRP A 221 13.55 -22.86 34.84
C TRP A 221 13.11 -22.85 33.38
N SER A 222 12.05 -23.59 33.11
CA SER A 222 11.44 -23.72 31.79
C SER A 222 9.94 -23.91 31.99
N ARG A 223 9.13 -23.03 31.40
CA ARG A 223 7.67 -23.05 31.54
C ARG A 223 6.98 -22.46 30.31
N VAL A 224 5.72 -22.84 30.14
CA VAL A 224 4.81 -22.16 29.23
C VAL A 224 4.05 -21.13 30.05
N GLU A 225 4.21 -19.86 29.70
CA GLU A 225 3.48 -18.77 30.33
C GLU A 225 2.18 -18.51 29.55
N SER A 226 1.13 -18.12 30.26
CA SER A 226 -0.21 -17.91 29.70
C SER A 226 -0.61 -16.46 29.95
N HIS A 227 -1.00 -15.79 28.87
CA HIS A 227 -1.38 -14.38 28.83
C HIS A 227 -2.87 -14.34 28.46
N SER A 228 -3.74 -14.24 29.47
CA SER A 228 -5.19 -14.16 29.28
C SER A 228 -5.65 -12.71 29.18
N SER A 229 -6.43 -12.40 28.15
CA SER A 229 -7.13 -11.13 27.96
C SER A 229 -8.61 -11.38 27.66
N ASP A 230 -9.42 -10.32 27.65
CA ASP A 230 -10.85 -10.38 27.31
C ASP A 230 -11.09 -10.97 25.90
N ASP A 231 -10.09 -10.91 25.01
CA ASP A 231 -10.13 -11.41 23.64
C ASP A 231 -9.50 -12.82 23.46
N GLY A 232 -9.04 -13.45 24.56
CA GLY A 232 -8.52 -14.82 24.59
C GLY A 232 -7.17 -15.01 25.29
N THR A 233 -6.74 -16.28 25.40
CA THR A 233 -5.46 -16.67 26.02
C THR A 233 -4.38 -16.94 24.98
N THR A 234 -3.26 -16.24 25.09
CA THR A 234 -2.04 -16.52 24.32
C THR A 234 -0.98 -17.15 25.23
N TYR A 235 0.01 -17.83 24.65
CA TYR A 235 1.05 -18.53 25.39
C TYR A 235 2.43 -18.06 24.93
N SER A 236 3.42 -18.04 25.81
CA SER A 236 4.83 -17.79 25.51
C SER A 236 5.71 -18.90 26.10
N VAL A 237 6.93 -19.05 25.57
CA VAL A 237 7.94 -19.97 26.12
C VAL A 237 8.88 -19.13 26.98
N ASP A 238 8.98 -19.46 28.26
CA ASP A 238 9.91 -18.82 29.20
C ASP A 238 10.94 -19.87 29.64
N ILE A 239 12.15 -19.79 29.06
CA ILE A 239 13.29 -20.63 29.41
C ILE A 239 14.36 -19.72 29.98
N PHE A 240 14.46 -19.63 31.29
CA PHE A 240 15.47 -18.83 31.97
C PHE A 240 16.72 -19.65 32.22
N TYR A 241 17.89 -19.15 31.83
CA TYR A 241 19.16 -19.85 31.93
C TYR A 241 20.29 -18.90 32.36
N GLN A 242 21.34 -19.50 32.93
CA GLN A 242 22.57 -18.81 33.32
C GLN A 242 23.77 -19.34 32.55
N TYR A 243 24.74 -18.46 32.31
CA TYR A 243 25.97 -18.78 31.60
C TYR A 243 27.13 -17.93 32.15
N GLN A 244 28.36 -18.33 31.81
CA GLN A 244 29.55 -17.56 32.14
C GLN A 244 30.20 -17.06 30.86
N PHE A 245 30.50 -15.77 30.82
CA PHE A 245 31.22 -15.15 29.71
C PHE A 245 32.37 -14.33 30.26
N GLN A 246 33.59 -14.62 29.80
CA GLN A 246 34.83 -14.00 30.30
C GLN A 246 34.96 -14.02 31.84
N GLY A 247 34.58 -15.14 32.47
CA GLY A 247 34.65 -15.33 33.92
C GLY A 247 33.58 -14.60 34.74
N LYS A 248 32.66 -13.86 34.10
CA LYS A 248 31.52 -13.20 34.78
C LYS A 248 30.21 -13.97 34.55
N PRO A 249 29.36 -14.14 35.57
CA PRO A 249 28.07 -14.78 35.42
C PRO A 249 27.05 -13.83 34.76
N TYR A 250 26.27 -14.37 33.83
CA TYR A 250 25.17 -13.68 33.16
C TYR A 250 23.94 -14.61 33.12
N LYS A 251 22.78 -14.02 32.86
CA LYS A 251 21.49 -14.72 32.74
C LYS A 251 20.72 -14.16 31.56
N SER A 252 19.85 -14.97 30.97
CA SER A 252 18.93 -14.58 29.90
C SER A 252 17.75 -15.55 29.86
N ASN A 253 16.62 -15.11 29.33
CA ASN A 253 15.50 -15.98 28.96
C ASN A 253 15.15 -15.93 27.46
N THR A 254 15.98 -15.25 26.66
CA THR A 254 15.72 -15.04 25.23
C THR A 254 15.94 -16.34 24.45
N THR A 255 14.86 -16.96 23.97
CA THR A 255 14.98 -18.26 23.29
C THR A 255 15.51 -18.16 21.85
N GLY A 256 15.34 -17.02 21.18
CA GLY A 256 15.77 -16.84 19.79
C GLY A 256 15.73 -15.38 19.35
N LEU A 257 15.89 -15.14 18.04
CA LEU A 257 15.94 -13.78 17.48
C LEU A 257 14.66 -12.97 17.71
N MET A 258 13.51 -13.65 17.73
CA MET A 258 12.21 -13.06 17.98
C MET A 258 11.38 -14.02 18.84
N SER A 259 11.08 -13.63 20.07
CA SER A 259 10.11 -14.29 20.96
C SER A 259 8.72 -13.71 20.67
N GLY A 260 7.68 -14.54 20.77
CA GLY A 260 6.32 -14.08 20.52
C GLY A 260 5.27 -14.96 21.20
N SER A 261 4.22 -14.33 21.68
CA SER A 261 3.05 -15.02 22.23
C SER A 261 2.14 -15.49 21.10
N SER A 262 1.64 -16.71 21.19
CA SER A 262 0.68 -17.27 20.22
C SER A 262 -0.31 -18.19 20.91
N SER A 263 -1.49 -18.40 20.31
CA SER A 263 -2.56 -19.22 20.89
C SER A 263 -2.21 -20.71 21.03
N GLY A 264 -1.15 -21.19 20.35
CA GLY A 264 -0.74 -22.59 20.36
C GLY A 264 0.12 -23.00 21.56
N ARG A 265 -0.50 -23.59 22.60
CA ARG A 265 0.19 -24.09 23.80
C ARG A 265 1.08 -25.32 23.54
N ALA A 266 0.63 -26.26 22.71
CA ALA A 266 1.28 -27.56 22.54
C ALA A 266 2.70 -27.46 21.96
N GLY A 267 2.91 -26.60 20.95
CA GLY A 267 4.24 -26.38 20.36
C GLY A 267 5.23 -25.75 21.37
N LYS A 268 4.72 -24.87 22.25
CA LYS A 268 5.50 -24.24 23.31
C LYS A 268 5.85 -25.23 24.41
N GLN A 269 4.91 -26.10 24.76
CA GLN A 269 5.14 -27.19 25.71
C GLN A 269 6.26 -28.10 25.20
N LYS A 270 6.24 -28.50 23.93
CA LYS A 270 7.31 -29.32 23.34
C LYS A 270 8.70 -28.66 23.46
N LYS A 271 8.79 -27.34 23.28
CA LYS A 271 10.05 -26.61 23.43
C LYS A 271 10.50 -26.55 24.90
N VAL A 272 9.57 -26.37 25.83
CA VAL A 272 9.82 -26.44 27.28
C VAL A 272 10.31 -27.82 27.70
N ASP A 273 9.68 -28.88 27.21
CA ASP A 273 10.02 -30.28 27.49
C ASP A 273 11.43 -30.64 26.98
N GLN A 274 11.87 -29.99 25.89
CA GLN A 274 13.23 -30.13 25.36
C GLN A 274 14.29 -29.42 26.22
N HIS A 275 13.89 -28.47 27.07
CA HIS A 275 14.77 -27.62 27.89
C HIS A 275 14.37 -27.70 29.37
N PRO A 276 14.37 -28.87 30.02
CA PRO A 276 14.00 -28.98 31.43
C PRO A 276 15.01 -28.23 32.33
N ALA A 277 14.53 -27.81 33.51
CA ALA A 277 15.37 -27.18 34.52
C ALA A 277 16.59 -28.05 34.87
N GLY A 278 17.75 -27.42 35.04
CA GLY A 278 19.02 -28.09 35.33
C GLY A 278 19.78 -28.61 34.10
N LYS A 279 19.14 -28.71 32.93
CA LYS A 279 19.80 -29.17 31.69
C LYS A 279 20.89 -28.20 31.25
N SER A 280 22.04 -28.76 30.86
CA SER A 280 23.08 -28.00 30.15
C SER A 280 22.70 -27.84 28.68
N ILE A 281 22.69 -26.59 28.22
CA ILE A 281 22.35 -26.20 26.85
C ILE A 281 23.47 -25.34 26.27
N THR A 282 23.50 -25.17 24.96
CA THR A 282 24.38 -24.20 24.31
C THR A 282 23.59 -22.92 24.08
N CYS A 283 24.09 -21.79 24.57
CA CYS A 283 23.60 -20.48 24.20
C CYS A 283 24.65 -19.75 23.34
N TYR A 284 24.22 -18.74 22.61
CA TYR A 284 25.10 -17.88 21.83
C TYR A 284 25.08 -16.50 22.45
N VAL A 285 26.24 -16.03 22.89
CA VAL A 285 26.42 -14.79 23.65
C VAL A 285 26.95 -13.70 22.74
N ASN A 286 26.33 -12.52 22.80
CA ASN A 286 26.85 -11.33 22.14
C ASN A 286 28.16 -10.88 22.82
N PRO A 287 29.30 -10.89 22.11
CA PRO A 287 30.58 -10.51 22.71
C PRO A 287 30.64 -9.03 23.12
N ASP A 288 29.90 -8.14 22.45
CA ASP A 288 29.89 -6.70 22.72
C ASP A 288 28.90 -6.34 23.83
N ARG A 289 27.87 -7.16 24.02
CA ARG A 289 26.85 -7.02 25.06
C ARG A 289 26.59 -8.35 25.75
N PRO A 290 27.43 -8.78 26.70
CA PRO A 290 27.36 -10.14 27.26
C PRO A 290 26.05 -10.50 27.99
N TRP A 291 25.21 -9.51 28.35
CA TRP A 291 23.86 -9.74 28.88
C TRP A 291 22.84 -10.14 27.80
N GLN A 292 23.19 -10.05 26.52
CA GLN A 292 22.40 -10.57 25.41
C GLN A 292 22.89 -11.96 25.01
N ALA A 293 22.00 -12.95 25.11
CA ALA A 293 22.27 -14.30 24.66
C ALA A 293 20.99 -14.97 24.18
N ILE A 294 21.11 -15.83 23.17
CA ILE A 294 19.99 -16.61 22.61
C ILE A 294 20.30 -18.10 22.54
N ILE A 295 19.26 -18.94 22.59
CA ILE A 295 19.40 -20.40 22.41
C ILE A 295 19.44 -20.74 20.91
N ASP A 296 18.47 -20.25 20.13
CA ASP A 296 18.34 -20.55 18.71
C ASP A 296 18.69 -19.34 17.83
N ARG A 297 19.66 -19.53 16.92
CA ARG A 297 20.10 -18.51 15.93
C ARG A 297 19.40 -18.60 14.58
N ASP A 298 18.56 -19.61 14.40
CA ASP A 298 17.90 -19.84 13.12
C ASP A 298 16.81 -18.81 12.85
N LEU A 299 16.67 -18.45 11.57
CA LEU A 299 15.52 -17.73 11.08
C LEU A 299 14.33 -18.69 11.15
N GLY A 300 13.59 -18.63 12.25
CA GLY A 300 12.32 -19.32 12.38
C GLY A 300 11.28 -18.81 11.37
N TRP A 301 10.06 -19.33 11.45
CA TRP A 301 8.94 -18.93 10.58
C TRP A 301 8.63 -17.43 10.61
N TRP A 302 9.15 -16.69 11.60
CA TRP A 302 8.95 -15.25 11.73
C TRP A 302 9.47 -14.45 10.52
N VAL A 303 10.47 -14.96 9.79
CA VAL A 303 11.03 -14.27 8.61
C VAL A 303 9.94 -13.99 7.56
N LEU A 304 8.86 -14.77 7.55
CA LEU A 304 7.72 -14.56 6.68
C LEU A 304 6.97 -13.26 6.99
N PHE A 305 6.97 -12.78 8.24
CA PHE A 305 6.43 -11.47 8.59
C PHE A 305 7.22 -10.33 7.95
N ALA A 306 8.49 -10.52 7.56
CA ALA A 306 9.24 -9.52 6.81
C ALA A 306 8.66 -9.23 5.42
N LEU A 307 7.80 -10.13 4.90
CA LEU A 307 7.08 -9.91 3.64
C LEU A 307 5.89 -8.96 3.80
N PHE A 308 5.37 -8.79 5.02
CA PHE A 308 4.19 -7.98 5.31
C PHE A 308 4.27 -6.52 4.84
N PRO A 309 5.36 -5.76 5.07
CA PRO A 309 5.42 -4.36 4.61
C PRO A 309 5.55 -4.21 3.08
N LEU A 310 5.89 -5.27 2.34
CA LEU A 310 6.21 -5.16 0.91
C LEU A 310 5.02 -4.73 0.03
N PRO A 311 3.79 -5.25 0.19
CA PRO A 311 2.63 -4.75 -0.55
C PRO A 311 2.34 -3.27 -0.28
N PHE A 312 2.54 -2.82 0.97
CA PHE A 312 2.35 -1.42 1.36
C PHE A 312 3.36 -0.51 0.68
N ILE A 313 4.63 -0.89 0.69
CA ILE A 313 5.70 -0.18 0.00
C ILE A 313 5.43 -0.15 -1.51
N ALA A 314 5.06 -1.30 -2.11
CA ALA A 314 4.79 -1.39 -3.54
C ALA A 314 3.62 -0.48 -3.97
N VAL A 315 2.51 -0.51 -3.23
CA VAL A 315 1.34 0.34 -3.50
C VAL A 315 1.64 1.81 -3.23
N GLY A 316 2.27 2.13 -2.10
CA GLY A 316 2.57 3.49 -1.69
C GLY A 316 3.62 4.15 -2.59
N VAL A 317 4.82 3.58 -2.66
CA VAL A 317 5.93 4.13 -3.46
C VAL A 317 5.62 4.06 -4.95
N GLY A 318 5.09 2.93 -5.43
CA GLY A 318 4.71 2.78 -6.84
C GLY A 318 3.62 3.75 -7.27
N GLY A 319 2.59 3.93 -6.42
CA GLY A 319 1.51 4.88 -6.65
C GLY A 319 1.97 6.34 -6.64
N LEU A 320 2.83 6.72 -5.69
CA LEU A 320 3.45 8.05 -5.64
C LEU A 320 4.31 8.31 -6.87
N TRP A 321 5.22 7.39 -7.20
CA TRP A 321 6.12 7.53 -8.35
C TRP A 321 5.34 7.73 -9.65
N HIS A 322 4.31 6.92 -9.89
CA HIS A 322 3.45 7.07 -11.07
C HIS A 322 2.71 8.41 -11.11
N THR A 323 2.19 8.84 -9.96
CA THR A 323 1.43 10.10 -9.85
C THR A 323 2.34 11.31 -10.05
N LEU A 324 3.53 11.31 -9.45
CA LEU A 324 4.52 12.38 -9.55
C LEU A 324 5.19 12.43 -10.93
N ARG A 325 5.50 11.28 -11.54
CA ARG A 325 6.08 11.21 -12.90
C ARG A 325 5.13 11.78 -13.95
N LYS A 326 3.82 11.52 -13.83
CA LYS A 326 2.82 12.18 -14.70
C LYS A 326 2.78 13.70 -14.48
N ARG A 327 3.05 14.17 -13.26
CA ARG A 327 3.08 15.60 -12.91
C ARG A 327 4.34 16.29 -13.45
N SER A 328 5.50 15.64 -13.38
CA SER A 328 6.75 16.17 -13.93
C SER A 328 6.73 16.24 -15.46
N HIS A 329 6.18 15.23 -16.15
CA HIS A 329 5.98 15.31 -17.59
C HIS A 329 5.00 16.42 -17.98
N ALA A 330 3.93 16.64 -17.23
CA ALA A 330 3.00 17.75 -17.46
C ALA A 330 3.64 19.14 -17.19
N ARG A 331 4.51 19.23 -16.17
CA ARG A 331 5.21 20.48 -15.78
C ARG A 331 6.38 20.82 -16.70
N LYS A 332 7.18 19.83 -17.11
CA LYS A 332 8.25 20.04 -18.10
C LYS A 332 7.69 20.52 -19.43
N LYS A 333 6.58 19.90 -19.88
CA LYS A 333 5.84 20.37 -21.06
C LYS A 333 5.33 21.81 -20.92
N SER A 334 4.95 22.24 -19.71
CA SER A 334 4.52 23.63 -19.47
C SER A 334 5.68 24.63 -19.37
N ASP A 335 6.81 24.23 -18.80
CA ASP A 335 8.00 25.09 -18.68
C ASP A 335 8.65 25.29 -20.06
N ASP A 336 8.71 24.24 -20.88
CA ASP A 336 9.12 24.33 -22.28
C ASP A 336 8.19 25.28 -23.07
N TYR A 337 6.89 25.30 -22.77
CA TYR A 337 5.95 26.25 -23.38
C TYR A 337 6.14 27.71 -22.94
N LEU A 338 6.36 27.95 -21.64
CA LEU A 338 6.58 29.31 -21.15
C LEU A 338 7.89 29.89 -21.67
N ASN A 339 8.89 29.04 -21.89
CA ASN A 339 10.12 29.43 -22.56
C ASN A 339 9.88 29.75 -24.04
N ASP A 340 9.14 28.90 -24.77
CA ASP A 340 8.77 29.12 -26.18
C ASP A 340 8.00 30.45 -26.40
N LEU A 341 7.07 30.78 -25.49
CA LEU A 341 6.35 32.07 -25.48
C LEU A 341 7.27 33.28 -25.24
N ARG A 342 8.33 33.12 -24.43
CA ARG A 342 9.27 34.21 -24.09
C ARG A 342 10.30 34.46 -25.19
N SER A 343 10.58 33.45 -26.01
CA SER A 343 11.56 33.52 -27.10
C SER A 343 11.00 33.95 -28.45
N ARG A 344 9.70 34.32 -28.55
CA ARG A 344 9.11 34.85 -29.79
C ARG A 344 9.39 36.35 -29.94
N PRO A 345 10.06 36.81 -31.02
CA PRO A 345 10.13 38.23 -31.35
C PRO A 345 8.76 38.74 -31.80
N SER A 346 8.42 39.97 -31.40
CA SER A 346 7.20 40.67 -31.79
C SER A 346 7.26 41.12 -33.26
N SER A 347 6.99 40.22 -34.20
CA SER A 347 6.66 40.60 -35.57
C SER A 347 5.40 39.88 -36.03
N HIS A 348 4.34 40.67 -36.19
CA HIS A 348 3.12 40.24 -36.86
C HIS A 348 3.42 39.99 -38.34
N GLN A 349 3.65 38.73 -38.69
CA GLN A 349 3.39 38.20 -40.03
C GLN A 349 2.84 36.79 -39.86
N HIS A 350 1.52 36.65 -39.98
CA HIS A 350 0.85 35.38 -40.06
C HIS A 350 1.15 34.73 -41.42
N SER A 351 2.26 34.00 -41.49
CA SER A 351 2.45 32.97 -42.50
C SER A 351 1.98 31.65 -41.91
N ALA A 352 0.86 31.15 -42.42
CA ALA A 352 0.36 29.82 -42.14
C ALA A 352 1.26 28.78 -42.81
N SER A 353 2.38 28.42 -42.17
CA SER A 353 3.22 27.29 -42.58
C SER A 353 3.36 26.33 -41.41
N GLY A 354 2.42 25.40 -41.34
CA GLY A 354 2.38 24.31 -40.36
C GLY A 354 1.67 23.11 -40.97
N SER A 355 2.09 22.71 -42.16
CA SER A 355 1.55 21.58 -42.93
C SER A 355 2.53 20.41 -43.09
N ASP A 356 3.71 20.47 -42.48
CA ASP A 356 4.74 19.44 -42.65
C ASP A 356 4.67 18.42 -41.50
N ASP A 357 3.90 17.35 -41.72
CA ASP A 357 4.13 15.99 -41.19
C ASP A 357 2.97 15.00 -41.50
N PHE A 358 1.92 15.42 -42.20
CA PHE A 358 0.84 14.51 -42.61
C PHE A 358 1.16 13.85 -43.95
N HIS A 359 2.00 12.81 -43.94
CA HIS A 359 2.24 11.99 -45.13
C HIS A 359 0.91 11.50 -45.73
N HIS A 360 0.70 11.76 -47.03
CA HIS A 360 -0.40 11.18 -47.79
C HIS A 360 -0.17 9.67 -47.92
N SER A 361 -0.72 8.87 -47.00
CA SER A 361 -0.74 7.42 -47.14
C SER A 361 -1.93 7.02 -48.01
N ALA A 362 -1.67 6.22 -49.05
CA ALA A 362 -2.74 5.69 -49.90
C ALA A 362 -3.71 4.80 -49.10
N GLN A 363 -3.23 4.19 -48.02
CA GLN A 363 -3.99 3.29 -47.16
C GLN A 363 -3.43 3.33 -45.74
N LYS A 364 -4.32 3.24 -44.73
CA LYS A 364 -3.94 3.11 -43.33
C LYS A 364 -4.70 1.95 -42.68
N ASP A 365 -3.94 0.98 -42.15
CA ASP A 365 -4.48 -0.18 -41.48
C ASP A 365 -4.40 -0.03 -39.96
N PHE A 366 -5.50 -0.39 -39.30
CA PHE A 366 -5.64 -0.38 -37.86
C PHE A 366 -5.92 -1.80 -37.38
N SER A 367 -5.11 -2.26 -36.43
CA SER A 367 -5.28 -3.54 -35.74
C SER A 367 -5.30 -3.32 -34.23
N PRO A 368 -5.98 -4.17 -33.45
CA PRO A 368 -5.96 -4.06 -32.00
C PRO A 368 -4.51 -4.18 -31.52
N GLY A 369 -3.99 -3.09 -30.94
CA GLY A 369 -2.59 -3.04 -30.53
C GLY A 369 -2.26 -4.04 -29.44
N SER A 370 -0.96 -4.25 -29.17
CA SER A 370 -0.43 -5.09 -28.07
C SER A 370 -0.87 -4.65 -26.66
N GLY A 371 -1.71 -3.62 -26.55
CA GLY A 371 -2.27 -3.12 -25.30
C GLY A 371 -3.01 -4.19 -24.50
N ARG A 372 -3.83 -5.04 -25.14
CA ARG A 372 -4.56 -6.11 -24.43
C ARG A 372 -3.59 -7.10 -23.76
N VAL A 373 -2.54 -7.51 -24.47
CA VAL A 373 -1.47 -8.39 -23.97
C VAL A 373 -0.68 -7.74 -22.85
N LYS A 374 -0.27 -6.47 -22.99
CA LYS A 374 0.44 -5.72 -21.94
C LYS A 374 -0.36 -5.65 -20.65
N TRP A 375 -1.66 -5.38 -20.76
CA TRP A 375 -2.57 -5.34 -19.62
C TRP A 375 -2.78 -6.70 -18.95
N PHE A 376 -2.81 -7.78 -19.73
CA PHE A 376 -2.90 -9.14 -19.22
C PHE A 376 -1.63 -9.53 -18.45
N ILE A 377 -0.45 -9.37 -19.06
CA ILE A 377 0.85 -9.64 -18.43
C ILE A 377 1.01 -8.82 -17.14
N GLY A 378 0.67 -7.53 -17.18
CA GLY A 378 0.71 -6.68 -16.00
C GLY A 378 -0.21 -7.16 -14.87
N SER A 379 -1.37 -7.72 -15.21
CA SER A 379 -2.31 -8.27 -14.22
C SER A 379 -1.81 -9.56 -13.60
N ILE A 380 -1.14 -10.42 -14.38
CA ILE A 380 -0.48 -11.62 -13.86
C ILE A 380 0.62 -11.24 -12.88
N ALA A 381 1.51 -10.29 -13.24
CA ALA A 381 2.60 -9.88 -12.38
C ALA A 381 2.10 -9.35 -11.02
N ILE A 382 1.07 -8.49 -11.04
CA ILE A 382 0.43 -7.97 -9.82
C ILE A 382 -0.22 -9.11 -9.01
N GLY A 383 -0.94 -10.01 -9.69
CA GLY A 383 -1.60 -11.14 -9.04
C GLY A 383 -0.63 -12.11 -8.38
N ILE A 384 0.48 -12.46 -9.04
CA ILE A 384 1.54 -13.33 -8.49
C ILE A 384 2.19 -12.66 -7.28
N PHE A 385 2.54 -11.38 -7.38
CA PHE A 385 3.15 -10.65 -6.26
C PHE A 385 2.21 -10.60 -5.04
N TRP A 386 0.96 -10.18 -5.23
CA TRP A 386 0.00 -10.04 -4.14
C TRP A 386 -0.38 -11.39 -3.52
N ASN A 387 -0.77 -12.36 -4.36
CA ASN A 387 -1.19 -13.67 -3.87
C ASN A 387 0.00 -14.50 -3.38
N GLY A 388 1.20 -14.31 -3.92
CA GLY A 388 2.41 -14.97 -3.44
C GLY A 388 2.79 -14.56 -2.02
N ILE A 389 2.63 -13.27 -1.66
CA ILE A 389 2.83 -12.81 -0.28
C ILE A 389 1.67 -13.25 0.61
N THR A 390 0.43 -13.07 0.15
CA THR A 390 -0.77 -13.39 0.94
C THR A 390 -0.87 -14.90 1.24
N SER A 391 -0.46 -15.77 0.30
CA SER A 391 -0.54 -17.22 0.45
C SER A 391 0.35 -17.74 1.58
N VAL A 392 1.45 -17.06 1.89
CA VAL A 392 2.33 -17.41 3.03
C VAL A 392 1.57 -17.31 4.35
N PHE A 393 0.84 -16.21 4.55
CA PHE A 393 0.02 -16.01 5.74
C PHE A 393 -1.22 -16.91 5.76
N VAL A 394 -1.81 -17.20 4.59
CA VAL A 394 -2.90 -18.18 4.47
C VAL A 394 -2.41 -19.58 4.85
N TRP A 395 -1.23 -19.98 4.37
CA TRP A 395 -0.62 -21.25 4.74
C TRP A 395 -0.36 -21.33 6.25
N GLN A 396 0.15 -20.27 6.86
CA GLN A 396 0.30 -20.20 8.33
C GLN A 396 -1.04 -20.33 9.04
N ALA A 397 -2.07 -19.61 8.58
CA ALA A 397 -3.42 -19.71 9.13
C ALA A 397 -3.98 -21.13 9.01
N ILE A 398 -3.83 -21.80 7.86
CA ILE A 398 -4.26 -23.19 7.65
C ILE A 398 -3.51 -24.14 8.58
N LYS A 399 -2.18 -24.00 8.70
CA LYS A 399 -1.36 -24.83 9.58
C LYS A 399 -1.77 -24.65 11.05
N SER A 400 -2.10 -23.43 11.47
CA SER A 400 -2.62 -23.15 12.81
C SER A 400 -3.93 -23.91 13.06
N TRP A 401 -4.82 -23.93 12.05
CA TRP A 401 -6.08 -24.67 12.06
C TRP A 401 -5.88 -26.18 12.15
N GLN A 402 -5.03 -26.75 11.28
CA GLN A 402 -4.69 -28.18 11.27
C GLN A 402 -4.06 -28.65 12.59
N SER A 403 -3.37 -27.74 13.27
CA SER A 403 -2.77 -28.01 14.57
C SER A 403 -3.79 -27.88 15.73
N ASN A 404 -5.09 -27.76 15.45
CA ASN A 404 -6.17 -27.46 16.42
C ASN A 404 -5.90 -26.21 17.28
N ASN A 405 -5.19 -25.22 16.72
CA ASN A 405 -4.80 -23.98 17.42
C ASN A 405 -4.96 -22.77 16.48
N PRO A 406 -6.20 -22.37 16.13
CA PRO A 406 -6.44 -21.27 15.20
C PRO A 406 -5.90 -19.93 15.72
N GLU A 407 -5.13 -19.23 14.89
CA GLU A 407 -4.72 -17.84 15.13
C GLU A 407 -5.81 -16.88 14.65
N TRP A 408 -6.89 -16.73 15.43
CA TRP A 408 -8.07 -15.94 15.04
C TRP A 408 -7.75 -14.49 14.64
N PHE A 409 -6.84 -13.83 15.36
CA PHE A 409 -6.38 -12.49 15.00
C PHE A 409 -5.76 -12.46 13.61
N LEU A 410 -4.82 -13.38 13.31
CA LEU A 410 -4.20 -13.49 11.98
C LEU A 410 -5.25 -13.78 10.90
N ILE A 411 -6.20 -14.68 11.19
CA ILE A 411 -7.28 -15.05 10.25
C ILE A 411 -8.15 -13.84 9.91
N LEU A 412 -8.66 -13.14 10.92
CA LEU A 412 -9.48 -11.94 10.73
C LEU A 412 -8.69 -10.84 10.01
N PHE A 413 -7.42 -10.68 10.36
CA PHE A 413 -6.53 -9.71 9.76
C PHE A 413 -6.22 -9.98 8.28
N ILE A 414 -5.95 -11.24 7.91
CA ILE A 414 -5.57 -11.60 6.53
C ILE A 414 -6.79 -11.74 5.60
N THR A 415 -7.99 -11.98 6.14
CA THR A 415 -9.23 -12.14 5.37
C THR A 415 -9.44 -11.09 4.28
N PRO A 416 -9.36 -9.77 4.54
CA PRO A 416 -9.56 -8.79 3.48
C PRO A 416 -8.47 -8.81 2.41
N PHE A 417 -7.23 -9.20 2.73
CA PHE A 417 -6.15 -9.36 1.75
C PHE A 417 -6.40 -10.56 0.82
N VAL A 418 -6.97 -11.64 1.35
CA VAL A 418 -7.41 -12.81 0.58
C VAL A 418 -8.53 -12.44 -0.38
N LEU A 419 -9.52 -11.66 0.07
CA LEU A 419 -10.60 -11.18 -0.80
C LEU A 419 -10.07 -10.33 -1.97
N ILE A 420 -9.08 -9.46 -1.71
CA ILE A 420 -8.37 -8.72 -2.77
C ILE A 420 -7.66 -9.69 -3.72
N GLY A 421 -6.98 -10.70 -3.18
CA GLY A 421 -6.31 -11.75 -3.96
C GLY A 421 -7.24 -12.50 -4.91
N ILE A 422 -8.42 -12.91 -4.42
CA ILE A 422 -9.48 -13.54 -5.22
C ILE A 422 -9.96 -12.59 -6.32
N GLY A 423 -10.16 -11.30 -6.01
CA GLY A 423 -10.51 -10.29 -7.00
C GLY A 423 -9.46 -10.13 -8.11
N LEU A 424 -8.17 -10.18 -7.76
CA LEU A 424 -7.08 -10.14 -8.73
C LEU A 424 -7.07 -11.37 -9.64
N ILE A 425 -7.33 -12.57 -9.11
CA ILE A 425 -7.50 -13.80 -9.89
C ILE A 425 -8.66 -13.66 -10.87
N GLY A 426 -9.81 -13.15 -10.41
CA GLY A 426 -10.96 -12.84 -11.26
C GLY A 426 -10.62 -11.86 -12.38
N ASN A 427 -9.82 -10.82 -12.10
CA ASN A 427 -9.35 -9.86 -13.10
C ASN A 427 -8.37 -10.49 -14.11
N ILE A 428 -7.51 -11.43 -13.69
CA ILE A 428 -6.65 -12.19 -14.60
C ILE A 428 -7.48 -13.03 -15.55
N ILE A 429 -8.47 -13.78 -15.04
CA ILE A 429 -9.40 -14.56 -15.87
C ILE A 429 -10.13 -13.64 -16.84
N TYR A 430 -10.71 -12.54 -16.35
CA TYR A 430 -11.39 -11.55 -17.21
C TYR A 430 -10.48 -11.05 -18.35
N ARG A 431 -9.21 -10.74 -18.07
CA ARG A 431 -8.28 -10.25 -19.10
C ARG A 431 -7.77 -11.35 -20.02
N LEU A 432 -7.65 -12.58 -19.55
CA LEU A 432 -7.39 -13.75 -20.40
C LEU A 432 -8.52 -13.90 -21.43
N LEU A 433 -9.78 -13.85 -20.98
CA LEU A 433 -10.95 -13.90 -21.84
C LEU A 433 -10.91 -12.74 -22.86
N ALA A 434 -10.50 -11.54 -22.45
CA ALA A 434 -10.37 -10.38 -23.33
C ALA A 434 -9.29 -10.52 -24.43
N LEU A 435 -8.32 -11.42 -24.27
CA LEU A 435 -7.35 -11.72 -25.33
C LEU A 435 -7.99 -12.51 -26.48
N PHE A 436 -9.01 -13.30 -26.19
CA PHE A 436 -9.80 -14.02 -27.18
C PHE A 436 -10.94 -13.18 -27.77
N ASN A 437 -11.05 -11.91 -27.39
CA ASN A 437 -12.02 -11.01 -27.99
C ASN A 437 -11.75 -10.87 -29.50
N PRO A 438 -12.81 -10.68 -30.29
CA PRO A 438 -12.68 -10.34 -31.69
C PRO A 438 -11.69 -9.19 -31.88
N ALA A 439 -10.94 -9.26 -32.97
CA ALA A 439 -9.91 -8.31 -33.33
C ALA A 439 -10.29 -7.62 -34.65
N PRO A 440 -11.15 -6.57 -34.61
CA PRO A 440 -11.56 -5.86 -35.82
C PRO A 440 -10.34 -5.27 -36.51
N ARG A 441 -10.08 -5.70 -37.74
CA ARG A 441 -9.11 -5.05 -38.62
C ARG A 441 -9.85 -4.00 -39.41
N ILE A 442 -9.38 -2.76 -39.32
CA ILE A 442 -10.00 -1.63 -39.98
C ILE A 442 -9.02 -1.06 -40.98
N ASN A 443 -9.53 -0.82 -42.18
CA ASN A 443 -8.78 -0.33 -43.31
C ASN A 443 -9.42 0.98 -43.78
N LEU A 444 -8.61 2.03 -43.88
CA LEU A 444 -9.05 3.35 -44.33
C LEU A 444 -8.35 3.72 -45.64
N THR A 445 -9.13 4.08 -46.65
CA THR A 445 -8.68 4.46 -47.99
C THR A 445 -9.42 5.71 -48.47
N PRO A 446 -8.74 6.83 -48.78
CA PRO A 446 -7.32 7.08 -48.57
C PRO A 446 -6.95 7.09 -47.08
N GLY A 447 -5.68 6.86 -46.73
CA GLY A 447 -5.21 6.69 -45.35
C GLY A 447 -5.36 7.91 -44.44
N ASN A 448 -5.66 9.07 -45.03
CA ASN A 448 -6.13 10.28 -44.37
C ASN A 448 -7.49 10.68 -44.97
N ILE A 449 -8.42 11.13 -44.13
CA ILE A 449 -9.72 11.65 -44.58
C ILE A 449 -9.50 13.09 -45.03
N THR A 450 -10.05 13.53 -46.17
CA THR A 450 -9.95 14.93 -46.62
C THR A 450 -11.35 15.54 -46.64
N LEU A 451 -11.51 16.76 -46.11
CA LEU A 451 -12.82 17.42 -46.12
C LEU A 451 -13.32 17.60 -47.57
N GLY A 452 -14.58 17.25 -47.81
CA GLY A 452 -15.23 17.30 -49.12
C GLY A 452 -14.86 16.18 -50.09
N GLN A 453 -14.04 15.21 -49.66
CA GLN A 453 -13.69 14.03 -50.46
C GLN A 453 -14.14 12.75 -49.73
N PRO A 454 -14.83 11.83 -50.41
CA PRO A 454 -15.28 10.59 -49.77
C PRO A 454 -14.08 9.70 -49.42
N ALA A 455 -14.03 9.23 -48.18
CA ALA A 455 -13.09 8.20 -47.75
C ALA A 455 -13.85 6.89 -47.48
N LYS A 456 -13.30 5.75 -47.91
CA LYS A 456 -13.89 4.44 -47.70
C LYS A 456 -13.25 3.78 -46.48
N LEU A 457 -14.09 3.44 -45.50
CA LEU A 457 -13.73 2.60 -44.38
C LEU A 457 -14.17 1.17 -44.67
N LYS A 458 -13.27 0.20 -44.58
CA LYS A 458 -13.59 -1.23 -44.59
C LYS A 458 -13.25 -1.84 -43.25
N TRP A 459 -14.08 -2.74 -42.76
CA TRP A 459 -13.76 -3.55 -41.59
C TRP A 459 -13.89 -5.03 -41.92
N ASN A 460 -13.03 -5.82 -41.27
CA ASN A 460 -13.14 -7.25 -41.23
C ASN A 460 -12.91 -7.69 -39.78
N VAL A 461 -13.94 -8.30 -39.20
CA VAL A 461 -13.88 -8.95 -37.91
C VAL A 461 -13.72 -10.44 -38.20
N GLY A 462 -12.51 -10.95 -37.92
CA GLY A 462 -12.19 -12.36 -38.12
C GLY A 462 -12.92 -13.29 -37.14
N ALA A 463 -12.20 -14.27 -36.60
CA ALA A 463 -12.80 -15.23 -35.67
C ALA A 463 -13.47 -14.54 -34.46
N GLY A 464 -14.67 -15.04 -34.08
CA GLY A 464 -15.41 -14.58 -32.90
C GLY A 464 -16.46 -13.49 -33.14
N SER A 465 -16.61 -12.99 -34.37
CA SER A 465 -17.62 -11.97 -34.74
C SER A 465 -19.06 -12.33 -34.36
N HIS A 466 -19.43 -13.61 -34.44
CA HIS A 466 -20.74 -14.14 -34.06
C HIS A 466 -21.11 -13.94 -32.58
N ARG A 467 -20.14 -13.64 -31.70
CA ARG A 467 -20.37 -13.42 -30.26
C ARG A 467 -20.77 -11.99 -29.93
N MET A 468 -20.59 -11.05 -30.87
CA MET A 468 -20.94 -9.64 -30.66
C MET A 468 -22.43 -9.43 -30.88
N ASN A 469 -23.14 -9.08 -29.81
CA ASN A 469 -24.57 -8.75 -29.85
C ASN A 469 -24.83 -7.34 -30.40
N HIS A 470 -23.81 -6.49 -30.31
CA HIS A 470 -23.82 -5.13 -30.80
C HIS A 470 -22.44 -4.85 -31.39
N PHE A 471 -22.40 -4.22 -32.56
CA PHE A 471 -21.17 -3.76 -33.18
C PHE A 471 -21.37 -2.34 -33.69
N ALA A 472 -20.49 -1.44 -33.27
CA ALA A 472 -20.54 -0.06 -33.70
C ALA A 472 -19.15 0.50 -33.97
N ILE A 473 -19.03 1.28 -35.05
CA ILE A 473 -17.87 2.11 -35.34
C ILE A 473 -18.35 3.55 -35.40
N TYR A 474 -17.85 4.38 -34.51
CA TYR A 474 -18.11 5.82 -34.53
C TYR A 474 -16.87 6.56 -35.03
N LEU A 475 -17.07 7.52 -35.93
CA LEU A 475 -16.09 8.57 -36.17
C LEU A 475 -16.33 9.69 -35.16
N VAL A 476 -15.30 10.00 -34.38
CA VAL A 476 -15.37 10.96 -33.27
C VAL A 476 -14.33 12.05 -33.44
N GLY A 477 -14.79 13.30 -33.43
CA GLY A 477 -13.96 14.50 -33.33
C GLY A 477 -13.97 15.04 -31.91
N GLU A 478 -12.78 15.12 -31.32
CA GLU A 478 -12.55 15.63 -29.98
C GLU A 478 -11.64 16.86 -30.04
N GLU A 479 -12.06 17.94 -29.38
CA GLU A 479 -11.23 19.10 -29.10
C GLU A 479 -10.58 18.89 -27.74
N GLU A 480 -9.25 18.73 -27.73
CA GLU A 480 -8.45 18.76 -26.52
C GLU A 480 -7.89 20.16 -26.33
N ALA A 481 -8.28 20.83 -25.25
CA ALA A 481 -7.69 22.08 -24.82
C ALA A 481 -6.93 21.87 -23.51
N GLN A 482 -5.66 22.24 -23.49
CA GLN A 482 -4.84 22.25 -22.28
C GLN A 482 -4.79 23.68 -21.75
N TYR A 483 -5.50 23.94 -20.65
CA TYR A 483 -5.46 25.25 -19.99
C TYR A 483 -4.85 25.15 -18.59
N ARG A 484 -4.26 26.27 -18.17
CA ARG A 484 -3.68 26.42 -16.84
C ARG A 484 -4.76 26.94 -15.88
N ARG A 485 -5.04 26.18 -14.84
CA ARG A 485 -5.91 26.62 -13.73
C ARG A 485 -5.07 26.61 -12.46
N GLY A 486 -4.51 27.76 -12.11
CA GLY A 486 -3.54 27.90 -11.01
C GLY A 486 -2.18 27.25 -11.34
N THR A 487 -1.77 26.27 -10.54
CA THR A 487 -0.52 25.48 -10.70
C THR A 487 -0.71 24.14 -11.44
N ASN A 488 -1.93 23.82 -11.89
CA ASN A 488 -2.24 22.57 -12.58
C ASN A 488 -2.54 22.80 -14.07
N THR A 489 -1.93 21.99 -14.94
CA THR A 489 -2.33 21.82 -16.34
C THR A 489 -3.50 20.83 -16.40
N VAL A 490 -4.63 21.30 -16.91
CA VAL A 490 -5.84 20.48 -17.09
C VAL A 490 -6.06 20.29 -18.58
N THR A 491 -6.09 19.03 -19.02
CA THR A 491 -6.58 18.67 -20.35
C THR A 491 -8.09 18.49 -20.25
N ASP A 492 -8.83 19.37 -20.92
CA ASP A 492 -10.25 19.17 -21.16
C ASP A 492 -10.45 18.62 -22.56
N THR A 493 -11.36 17.66 -22.69
CA THR A 493 -11.65 16.99 -23.95
C THR A 493 -13.13 17.12 -24.21
N ARG A 494 -13.49 17.91 -25.23
CA ARG A 494 -14.87 18.12 -25.65
C ARG A 494 -15.13 17.41 -26.95
N LEU A 495 -16.18 16.59 -26.98
CA LEU A 495 -16.67 15.99 -28.21
C LEU A 495 -17.41 17.07 -29.02
N PHE A 496 -16.94 17.37 -30.22
CA PHE A 496 -17.61 18.29 -31.14
C PHE A 496 -18.27 17.56 -32.33
N TYR A 497 -17.84 16.33 -32.61
CA TYR A 497 -18.39 15.51 -33.68
C TYR A 497 -18.48 14.05 -33.24
N GLN A 498 -19.61 13.41 -33.50
CA GLN A 498 -19.77 11.97 -33.39
C GLN A 498 -20.77 11.50 -34.44
N HIS A 499 -20.33 10.57 -35.28
CA HIS A 499 -21.17 9.99 -36.32
C HIS A 499 -20.98 8.48 -36.33
N ALA A 500 -22.09 7.74 -36.32
CA ALA A 500 -22.08 6.28 -36.42
C ALA A 500 -21.88 5.89 -37.88
N LEU A 501 -20.74 5.27 -38.19
CA LEU A 501 -20.47 4.69 -39.50
C LEU A 501 -21.18 3.34 -39.66
N ILE A 502 -21.30 2.63 -38.56
CA ILE A 502 -22.17 1.47 -38.40
C ILE A 502 -22.57 1.39 -36.94
N ASP A 503 -23.82 1.00 -36.70
CA ASP A 503 -24.38 0.71 -35.39
C ASP A 503 -25.44 -0.39 -35.62
N THR A 504 -25.09 -1.64 -35.32
CA THR A 504 -25.91 -2.80 -35.68
C THR A 504 -25.94 -3.83 -34.57
N GLN A 505 -27.09 -4.47 -34.42
CA GLN A 505 -27.25 -5.69 -33.62
C GLN A 505 -27.27 -6.96 -34.48
N ASP A 506 -27.29 -6.83 -35.82
CA ASP A 506 -27.19 -7.96 -36.74
C ASP A 506 -25.73 -8.47 -36.82
N PRO A 507 -25.42 -9.69 -36.35
CA PRO A 507 -24.06 -10.22 -36.36
C PRO A 507 -23.48 -10.40 -37.77
N ARG A 508 -24.31 -10.54 -38.81
CA ARG A 508 -23.81 -10.71 -40.19
C ARG A 508 -23.15 -9.44 -40.72
N LYS A 509 -23.67 -8.28 -40.31
CA LYS A 509 -23.13 -6.95 -40.68
C LYS A 509 -21.86 -6.60 -39.89
N SER A 510 -21.55 -7.33 -38.81
CA SER A 510 -20.33 -7.11 -38.04
C SER A 510 -19.11 -7.85 -38.61
N ILE A 511 -19.31 -8.97 -39.32
CA ILE A 511 -18.24 -9.81 -39.89
C ILE A 511 -17.38 -9.02 -40.87
N SER A 512 -17.99 -8.39 -41.86
CA SER A 512 -17.30 -7.52 -42.81
C SER A 512 -18.27 -6.52 -43.40
N GLY A 513 -17.73 -5.38 -43.82
CA GLY A 513 -18.53 -4.34 -44.44
C GLY A 513 -17.69 -3.14 -44.81
N SER A 514 -18.37 -2.16 -45.39
CA SER A 514 -17.76 -0.88 -45.69
C SER A 514 -18.73 0.26 -45.44
N ALA A 515 -18.20 1.39 -44.99
CA ALA A 515 -18.92 2.64 -44.85
C ALA A 515 -18.16 3.73 -45.62
N THR A 516 -18.90 4.63 -46.25
CA THR A 516 -18.33 5.84 -46.84
C THR A 516 -18.38 6.93 -45.79
N ILE A 517 -17.22 7.53 -45.53
CA ILE A 517 -17.06 8.72 -44.71
C ILE A 517 -17.08 9.91 -45.66
N ASP A 518 -18.14 10.69 -45.60
CA ASP A 518 -18.25 11.95 -46.34
C ASP A 518 -18.37 13.10 -45.33
N LEU A 519 -17.31 13.90 -45.23
CA LEU A 519 -17.26 15.04 -44.33
C LEU A 519 -17.47 16.32 -45.15
N PRO A 520 -18.60 17.04 -45.00
CA PRO A 520 -18.90 18.20 -45.82
C PRO A 520 -17.93 19.37 -45.57
N THR A 521 -17.59 20.09 -46.64
CA THR A 521 -16.76 21.31 -46.62
C THR A 521 -17.49 22.53 -46.04
N GLN A 522 -18.82 22.59 -46.16
CA GLN A 522 -19.60 23.82 -45.95
C GLN A 522 -20.14 24.02 -44.52
N SER A 523 -19.91 23.09 -43.59
CA SER A 523 -20.67 23.10 -42.34
C SER A 523 -20.14 24.03 -41.23
N GLY A 524 -18.94 24.61 -41.33
CA GLY A 524 -18.32 25.45 -40.28
C GLY A 524 -18.12 24.79 -38.90
N LYS A 525 -18.68 23.59 -38.70
CA LYS A 525 -18.71 22.77 -37.48
C LYS A 525 -17.71 21.61 -37.52
N ILE A 526 -17.09 21.36 -38.69
CA ILE A 526 -16.14 20.25 -38.89
C ILE A 526 -14.76 20.88 -39.07
N MET A 527 -13.84 20.53 -38.18
CA MET A 527 -12.48 21.05 -38.17
C MET A 527 -11.50 19.96 -38.63
N PRO A 528 -10.50 20.28 -39.47
CA PRO A 528 -9.44 19.34 -39.80
C PRO A 528 -8.62 18.98 -38.56
N SER A 529 -7.96 17.82 -38.59
CA SER A 529 -6.97 17.43 -37.59
C SER A 529 -5.92 18.53 -37.48
N TRP A 530 -5.73 19.01 -36.26
CA TRP A 530 -4.82 20.09 -35.99
C TRP A 530 -4.17 19.88 -34.64
N LYS A 531 -2.89 20.25 -34.54
CA LYS A 531 -2.11 20.06 -33.33
C LYS A 531 -1.26 21.30 -33.10
N SER A 532 -1.46 21.94 -31.96
CA SER A 532 -0.56 22.96 -31.42
C SER A 532 0.06 22.49 -30.11
N SER A 533 0.82 23.38 -29.47
CA SER A 533 1.40 23.13 -28.16
C SER A 533 0.34 22.87 -27.07
N HIS A 534 -0.84 23.50 -27.15
CA HIS A 534 -1.87 23.51 -26.09
C HIS A 534 -3.21 22.93 -26.52
N ASN A 535 -3.56 23.12 -27.79
CA ASN A 535 -4.84 22.73 -28.33
C ASN A 535 -4.66 21.71 -29.45
N ARG A 536 -5.55 20.75 -29.50
CA ARG A 536 -5.53 19.70 -30.51
C ARG A 536 -6.95 19.36 -30.93
N ILE A 537 -7.18 19.36 -32.23
CA ILE A 537 -8.35 18.73 -32.83
C ILE A 537 -7.94 17.31 -33.19
N LYS A 538 -8.47 16.35 -32.44
CA LYS A 538 -8.18 14.93 -32.60
C LYS A 538 -9.37 14.23 -33.24
N TRP A 539 -9.09 13.41 -34.24
CA TRP A 539 -10.08 12.51 -34.83
C TRP A 539 -9.75 11.06 -34.52
N SER A 540 -10.78 10.28 -34.22
CA SER A 540 -10.59 8.87 -33.91
C SER A 540 -11.79 8.00 -34.32
N LEU A 541 -11.48 6.76 -34.65
CA LEU A 541 -12.46 5.69 -34.83
C LEU A 541 -12.62 4.97 -33.50
N HIS A 542 -13.82 4.99 -32.94
CA HIS A 542 -14.20 4.25 -31.73
C HIS A 542 -14.93 2.98 -32.15
N VAL A 543 -14.29 1.84 -31.92
CA VAL A 543 -14.84 0.52 -32.22
C VAL A 543 -15.37 -0.09 -30.94
N LYS A 544 -16.66 -0.39 -30.92
CA LYS A 544 -17.36 -0.99 -29.79
C LYS A 544 -17.99 -2.31 -30.20
N GLY A 545 -17.89 -3.29 -29.31
CA GLY A 545 -18.57 -4.57 -29.47
C GLY A 545 -19.00 -5.12 -28.13
N ASP A 546 -20.31 -5.24 -27.90
CA ASP A 546 -20.83 -5.79 -26.65
C ASP A 546 -20.93 -7.31 -26.76
N ILE A 547 -20.39 -8.02 -25.78
CA ILE A 547 -20.40 -9.50 -25.75
C ILE A 547 -21.05 -9.96 -24.46
N ALA A 548 -22.16 -10.72 -24.55
CA ALA A 548 -22.83 -11.20 -23.36
C ALA A 548 -21.90 -12.07 -22.49
N ILE A 549 -21.84 -11.78 -21.19
CA ILE A 549 -21.12 -12.56 -20.16
C ILE A 549 -19.58 -12.53 -20.34
N TRP A 550 -19.08 -11.82 -21.35
CA TRP A 550 -17.66 -11.73 -21.71
C TRP A 550 -17.18 -10.27 -21.68
N PRO A 551 -15.87 -10.01 -21.59
CA PRO A 551 -15.33 -8.66 -21.78
C PRO A 551 -15.75 -8.00 -23.10
N ASP A 552 -16.19 -6.75 -23.06
CA ASP A 552 -16.55 -5.99 -24.26
C ASP A 552 -15.31 -5.57 -25.08
N VAL A 553 -15.50 -5.36 -26.38
CA VAL A 553 -14.51 -4.77 -27.29
C VAL A 553 -14.64 -3.26 -27.24
N SER A 554 -13.54 -2.56 -26.97
CA SER A 554 -13.47 -1.09 -26.98
C SER A 554 -12.09 -0.64 -27.47
N ASP A 555 -11.92 -0.57 -28.78
CA ASP A 555 -10.67 -0.09 -29.40
C ASP A 555 -10.82 1.37 -29.88
N ARG A 556 -9.73 2.11 -29.85
CA ARG A 556 -9.68 3.51 -30.34
C ARG A 556 -8.49 3.69 -31.27
N TYR A 557 -8.76 4.14 -32.48
CA TYR A 557 -7.75 4.37 -33.51
C TYR A 557 -7.72 5.83 -33.91
N GLU A 558 -6.55 6.46 -33.86
CA GLU A 558 -6.43 7.86 -34.26
C GLU A 558 -6.31 7.98 -35.79
N VAL A 559 -7.15 8.84 -36.37
CA VAL A 559 -7.19 9.14 -37.81
C VAL A 559 -6.87 10.60 -38.05
N THR A 560 -6.34 10.90 -39.23
CA THR A 560 -6.02 12.27 -39.66
C THR A 560 -7.12 12.76 -40.60
N VAL A 561 -7.67 13.94 -40.33
CA VAL A 561 -8.58 14.67 -41.22
C VAL A 561 -7.84 15.88 -41.79
N LEU A 562 -7.72 16.00 -43.10
CA LEU A 562 -7.05 17.09 -43.80
C LEU A 562 -8.07 18.16 -44.25
N ALA A 563 -7.63 19.41 -44.34
CA ALA A 563 -8.42 20.48 -44.91
C ALA A 563 -8.74 20.19 -46.39
N ALA A 564 -9.84 20.75 -46.89
CA ALA A 564 -10.18 20.63 -48.30
C ALA A 564 -9.12 21.31 -49.18
N HIS A 565 -8.82 20.72 -50.34
CA HIS A 565 -7.97 21.38 -51.33
C HIS A 565 -8.69 22.64 -51.83
N ILE A 566 -8.09 23.81 -51.58
CA ILE A 566 -8.49 25.04 -52.23
C ILE A 566 -7.88 24.98 -53.64
N THR A 567 -8.64 24.49 -54.61
CA THR A 567 -8.34 24.76 -56.03
C THR A 567 -8.56 26.25 -56.25
N HIS A 568 -7.47 26.98 -56.42
CA HIS A 568 -7.49 28.36 -56.91
C HIS A 568 -7.93 28.43 -58.37
#